data_AF-A0AA89ALS0-F1
#
_entry.id   AF-A0AA89ALS0-F1
#
_cell.length_a   1.000
_cell.length_b   1.000
_cell.length_c   1.000
_cell.angle_alpha   90.00
_cell.angle_beta   90.00
_cell.angle_gamma   90.00
#
_symmetry.space_group_name_H-M   'P 1'
#
loop_
_entity.id
_entity.type
_entity.pdbx_description
1 polymer ?
#
loop_
_entity_poly.entity_id
_entity_poly.type
_entity_poly.pdbx_seq_one_letter_code
_entity_poly.pdbx_strand_id
1 'polypeptide(L)'
;MSSKASIRNQIRSYGNTIEEKKIVEKILKSLSQRFEHVVTVIEESRDPSSLSRHDLMGSLQAHEKRTSRYSERPIKQAFQSKMIMAE
;
A
#
# COMPACT_ATOMS: atom_id res chain seq x y z
N MET A 1 25.98 31.56 8.11
CA MET A 1 24.96 32.40 7.44
C MET A 1 23.98 31.50 6.68
N SER A 2 22.93 31.00 7.33
CA SER A 2 21.84 30.30 6.64
C SER A 2 20.84 31.36 6.15
N SER A 3 21.19 31.98 5.03
CA SER A 3 20.50 33.11 4.43
C SER A 3 19.10 32.69 3.98
N LYS A 4 18.05 33.37 4.47
CA LYS A 4 16.61 33.44 4.07
C LYS A 4 16.04 32.48 3.00
N ALA A 5 16.77 32.19 1.92
CA ALA A 5 16.42 31.19 0.92
C ALA A 5 16.25 29.77 1.50
N SER A 6 17.07 29.39 2.49
CA SER A 6 16.98 28.06 3.13
C SER A 6 15.63 27.87 3.84
N ILE A 7 15.19 28.86 4.62
CA ILE A 7 13.91 28.84 5.34
C ILE A 7 12.73 28.75 4.36
N ARG A 8 12.77 29.51 3.25
CA ARG A 8 11.72 29.47 2.21
C ARG A 8 11.61 28.09 1.56
N ASN A 9 12.75 27.46 1.23
CA ASN A 9 12.78 26.12 0.66
C ASN A 9 12.25 25.08 1.65
N GLN A 10 12.55 25.25 2.93
CA GLN A 10 12.06 24.37 4.00
C GLN A 10 10.54 24.47 4.15
N ILE A 11 9.98 25.68 4.18
CA ILE A 11 8.52 25.91 4.21
C ILE A 11 7.84 25.26 3.00
N ARG A 12 8.38 25.46 1.80
CA ARG A 12 7.86 24.83 0.58
C ARG A 12 7.94 23.31 0.65
N SER A 13 9.06 22.77 1.13
CA SER A 13 9.24 21.32 1.30
C SER A 13 8.21 20.75 2.26
N TYR A 14 7.98 21.37 3.42
CA TYR A 14 6.96 20.93 4.36
C TYR A 14 5.56 21.01 3.77
N GLY A 15 5.25 22.07 3.03
CA GLY A 15 3.98 22.19 2.30
C GLY A 15 3.75 21.01 1.36
N ASN A 16 4.76 20.66 0.56
CA ASN A 16 4.70 19.51 -0.35
C ASN A 16 4.54 18.18 0.40
N THR A 17 5.27 17.97 1.51
CA THR A 17 5.14 16.76 2.33
C THR A 17 3.74 16.63 2.94
N ILE A 18 3.13 17.74 3.39
CA ILE A 18 1.76 17.75 3.93
C ILE A 18 0.75 17.41 2.83
N GLU A 19 0.94 17.93 1.61
CA GLU A 19 0.08 17.61 0.48
C GLU A 19 0.17 16.13 0.09
N GLU A 20 1.38 15.59 -0.01
CA GLU A 20 1.62 14.17 -0.32
C GLU A 20 0.95 13.26 0.73
N LYS A 21 1.13 13.57 2.01
CA LYS A 21 0.48 12.86 3.12
C LYS A 21 -1.04 12.84 2.96
N LYS A 22 -1.66 13.99 2.67
CA LYS A 22 -3.12 14.08 2.48
C LYS A 22 -3.60 13.22 1.31
N ILE A 23 -2.81 13.14 0.23
CA ILE A 23 -3.16 12.31 -0.92
C ILE A 23 -3.08 10.82 -0.55
N VAL A 24 -2.02 10.41 0.15
CA VAL A 24 -1.86 9.03 0.66
C VAL A 24 -3.02 8.63 1.56
N GLU A 25 -3.37 9.47 2.54
CA GLU A 25 -4.50 9.22 3.43
C GLU A 25 -5.83 9.12 2.68
N LYS A 26 -6.04 9.99 1.68
CA LYS A 26 -7.26 9.97 0.87
C LYS A 26 -7.37 8.68 0.04
N ILE A 27 -6.26 8.19 -0.50
CA ILE A 27 -6.22 6.91 -1.21
C ILE A 27 -6.59 5.80 -0.24
N LEU A 28 -5.91 5.68 0.90
CA LEU A 28 -6.17 4.62 1.89
C LEU A 28 -7.64 4.61 2.35
N LYS A 29 -8.21 5.78 2.66
CA LYS A 29 -9.63 5.93 3.04
C LYS A 29 -10.62 5.59 1.92
N SER A 30 -10.19 5.67 0.65
CA SER A 30 -11.04 5.37 -0.51
C SER A 30 -11.01 3.90 -0.91
N LEU A 31 -10.12 3.09 -0.33
CA LEU A 31 -10.02 1.67 -0.67
C LEU A 31 -11.24 0.91 -0.16
N SER A 32 -11.69 -0.08 -0.95
CA SER A 32 -12.82 -0.94 -0.58
C SER A 32 -12.45 -1.94 0.52
N GLN A 33 -13.46 -2.51 1.18
CA GLN A 33 -13.30 -3.41 2.33
C GLN A 33 -12.33 -4.59 2.09
N ARG A 34 -12.19 -5.06 0.84
CA ARG A 34 -11.23 -6.11 0.48
C ARG A 34 -9.76 -5.77 0.80
N PHE A 35 -9.44 -4.49 0.96
CA PHE A 35 -8.12 -3.98 1.30
C PHE A 35 -7.98 -3.59 2.77
N GLU A 36 -8.98 -3.82 3.64
CA GLU A 36 -8.91 -3.42 5.07
C GLU A 36 -7.63 -3.91 5.74
N HIS A 37 -7.29 -5.20 5.59
CA HIS A 37 -6.07 -5.76 6.13
C HIS A 37 -4.80 -5.07 5.61
N VAL A 38 -4.80 -4.63 4.35
CA VAL A 38 -3.68 -3.90 3.76
C VAL A 38 -3.59 -2.50 4.34
N VAL A 39 -4.72 -1.82 4.52
CA VAL A 39 -4.79 -0.49 5.16
C VAL A 39 -4.27 -0.57 6.59
N THR A 40 -4.77 -1.51 7.41
CA THR A 40 -4.34 -1.70 8.79
C THR A 40 -2.84 -1.93 8.88
N VAL A 41 -2.28 -2.84 8.07
CA VAL A 41 -0.83 -3.09 8.06
C VAL A 41 -0.05 -1.84 7.69
N ILE A 42 -0.51 -1.04 6.72
CA ILE A 42 0.17 0.20 6.34
C ILE A 42 0.11 1.23 7.47
N GLU A 43 -1.05 1.40 8.10
CA GLU A 43 -1.26 2.34 9.22
C GLU A 43 -0.43 1.96 10.45
N GLU A 44 -0.26 0.66 10.73
CA GLU A 44 0.53 0.18 11.87
C GLU A 44 2.04 0.16 11.60
N SER A 45 2.46 -0.14 10.36
CA SER A 45 3.88 -0.38 10.04
C SER A 45 4.60 0.83 9.42
N ARG A 46 3.89 1.85 8.94
CA ARG A 46 4.48 2.99 8.23
C ARG A 46 3.84 4.32 8.60
N ASP A 47 4.67 5.36 8.68
CA ASP A 47 4.19 6.74 8.75
C ASP A 47 3.73 7.23 7.36
N PRO A 48 2.45 7.64 7.18
CA PRO A 48 1.95 8.22 5.94
C PRO A 48 2.73 9.45 5.47
N SER A 49 3.42 10.15 6.37
CA SER A 49 4.24 11.33 6.05
C SER A 49 5.55 10.97 5.33
N SER A 50 5.98 9.70 5.43
CA SER A 50 7.19 9.15 4.82
C SER A 50 6.92 8.32 3.57
N LEU A 51 5.66 7.97 3.31
CA LEU A 51 5.23 7.13 2.19
C LEU A 51 4.90 8.00 0.98
N SER A 52 5.48 7.73 -0.19
CA SER A 52 5.03 8.40 -1.42
C SER A 52 3.79 7.73 -2.00
N ARG A 53 2.99 8.49 -2.73
CA ARG A 53 1.85 8.00 -3.51
C ARG A 53 2.27 6.92 -4.51
N HIS A 54 3.46 7.05 -5.11
CA HIS A 54 3.95 6.08 -6.08
C HIS A 54 4.24 4.73 -5.42
N ASP A 55 4.87 4.74 -4.25
CA ASP A 55 5.17 3.53 -3.48
C ASP A 55 3.90 2.86 -2.98
N LEU A 56 2.93 3.65 -2.53
CA LEU A 56 1.61 3.16 -2.13
C LEU A 56 0.91 2.47 -3.31
N MET A 57 0.84 3.13 -4.47
CA MET A 57 0.18 2.59 -5.65
C MET A 57 0.84 1.29 -6.13
N GLY A 58 2.18 1.27 -6.17
CA GLY A 58 2.94 0.06 -6.52
C GLY A 58 2.69 -1.09 -5.55
N SER A 59 2.58 -0.80 -4.24
CA SER A 59 2.28 -1.81 -3.21
C SER A 59 0.88 -2.39 -3.37
N LEU A 60 -0.12 -1.55 -3.64
CA LEU A 60 -1.51 -1.98 -3.87
C LEU A 60 -1.63 -2.85 -5.13
N GLN A 61 -1.02 -2.44 -6.24
CA GLN A 61 -1.00 -3.22 -7.48
C GLN A 61 -0.28 -4.57 -7.30
N ALA A 62 0.85 -4.59 -6.59
CA ALA A 62 1.57 -5.81 -6.29
C ALA A 62 0.76 -6.75 -5.37
N HIS A 63 -0.05 -6.20 -4.46
CA HIS A 63 -0.97 -6.98 -3.64
C HIS A 63 -2.07 -7.59 -4.50
N GLU A 64 -2.76 -6.80 -5.31
CA GLU A 64 -3.84 -7.26 -6.20
C GLU A 64 -3.36 -8.38 -7.15
N LYS A 65 -2.19 -8.22 -7.77
CA LYS A 65 -1.58 -9.23 -8.64
C LYS A 65 -1.20 -10.53 -7.92
N ARG A 66 -0.85 -10.46 -6.63
CA ARG A 66 -0.61 -11.66 -5.82
C ARG A 66 -1.92 -12.35 -5.49
N THR A 67 -2.91 -11.58 -5.03
CA THR A 67 -4.24 -12.09 -4.68
C THR A 67 -4.92 -12.76 -5.88
N SER A 68 -4.80 -12.17 -7.09
CA SER A 68 -5.38 -12.76 -8.31
C SER A 68 -4.80 -14.14 -8.65
N ARG A 69 -3.48 -14.35 -8.42
CA ARG A 69 -2.83 -15.65 -8.61
C ARG A 69 -3.35 -16.73 -7.66
N TYR A 70 -3.80 -16.33 -6.46
CA TYR A 70 -4.37 -17.27 -5.48
C TYR A 70 -5.85 -17.55 -5.74
N SER A 71 -6.60 -16.60 -6.32
CA SER A 71 -7.97 -16.88 -6.78
C SER A 71 -8.01 -17.78 -8.02
N GLU A 72 -6.99 -17.73 -8.89
CA GLU A 72 -6.90 -18.57 -10.09
C GLU A 72 -6.41 -19.99 -9.82
N ARG A 73 -5.69 -20.22 -8.71
CA ARG A 73 -5.32 -21.57 -8.27
C ARG A 73 -6.43 -22.07 -7.36
N PRO A 74 -7.28 -23.02 -7.77
CA PRO A 74 -8.16 -23.66 -6.82
C PRO A 74 -7.24 -24.38 -5.83
N ILE A 75 -7.16 -23.91 -4.59
CA ILE A 75 -6.60 -24.69 -3.48
C ILE A 75 -7.27 -26.08 -3.45
N LYS A 76 -8.50 -26.17 -3.98
CA LYS A 76 -9.22 -27.42 -4.29
C LYS A 76 -8.41 -28.41 -5.12
N GLN A 77 -7.60 -27.99 -6.10
CA GLN A 77 -6.89 -28.92 -6.97
C GLN A 77 -5.74 -29.62 -6.22
N ALA A 78 -5.00 -28.91 -5.36
CA ALA A 78 -3.96 -29.51 -4.54
C ALA A 78 -4.52 -30.42 -3.43
N PHE A 79 -5.71 -30.09 -2.89
CA PHE A 79 -6.41 -30.98 -1.95
C PHE A 79 -7.01 -32.21 -2.65
N GLN A 80 -7.60 -32.06 -3.84
CA GLN A 80 -8.15 -33.18 -4.61
C GLN A 80 -7.07 -34.16 -5.07
N SER A 81 -5.90 -33.69 -5.47
CA SER A 81 -4.78 -34.57 -5.86
C SER A 81 -4.31 -35.48 -4.70
N LYS A 82 -4.47 -35.07 -3.44
CA LYS A 82 -4.14 -35.93 -2.29
C LYS A 82 -5.22 -36.96 -1.96
N MET A 83 -6.48 -36.68 -2.32
CA MET A 83 -7.60 -37.60 -2.09
C MET A 83 -7.65 -38.71 -3.16
N ILE A 84 -7.23 -38.42 -4.39
CA ILE A 84 -7.22 -39.39 -5.50
C ILE A 84 -6.01 -40.36 -5.41
N MET A 85 -4.94 -40.00 -4.69
CA MET A 85 -3.78 -40.90 -4.48
C MET A 85 -3.91 -41.80 -3.23
N ALA A 86 -5.05 -41.77 -2.54
CA ALA A 86 -5.32 -42.59 -1.35
C ALA A 86 -6.34 -43.71 -1.63
N GLU A 87 -6.66 -43.96 -2.90
CA GLU A 87 -7.51 -45.06 -3.39
C GLU A 87 -6.68 -45.95 -4.34
#